data_AF-A0A848LQ54-F1
#
_entry.id   AF-A0A848LQ54-F1
#
_cell.length_a   1.000
_cell.length_b   1.000
_cell.length_c   1.000
_cell.angle_alpha   90.00
_cell.angle_beta   90.00
_cell.angle_gamma   90.00
#
_symmetry.space_group_name_H-M   'P 1'
#
loop_
_entity.id
_entity.type
_entity.pdbx_description
1 polymer ?
#
loop_
_entity_poly.entity_id
_entity_poly.type
_entity_poly.pdbx_seq_one_letter_code
_entity_poly.pdbx_strand_id
1 'polypeptide(L)'
;MLCSHCGQPLPQAHGTACPHCGRNVPSTNSVVEDAADTARRTADAAGRAVQSLLEDPRLRERLPGGSLPLLGSGLVAAAVLLPMLPFLGGTIGLAWSTVMLAGSVLLGAREWRAAGRPLPPFLERAVSMAAHPAFLPLFTGLTLTFAFLTLSVGLVPLLWLTAAIVLGYVQWRVFQASPASAPELRPHPGAARFKRVVLVGTAVCAASLLFNWGSGVGSWFSLGSYGYEVNHVTEVDATGRPTGHSWNEWNYGWRPGFTMTPYVYGTSGRSRTGAPLAVMALLALALVGALPRVRAVVPPLLPPILAGLLTVWGLSGLSSRLGPWLFLVGVLAVDVAVAREFLQPRGPGTPADPGTPG
;
A
#
# COMPACT_ATOMS: atom_id res chain seq x y z
N MET A 1 -14.15 -15.00 31.31
CA MET A 1 -14.76 -13.97 30.42
C MET A 1 -16.04 -13.47 31.09
N LEU A 2 -16.37 -12.18 31.02
CA LEU A 2 -17.60 -11.63 31.61
C LEU A 2 -18.68 -11.54 30.52
N CYS A 3 -19.93 -11.81 30.85
CA CYS A 3 -21.04 -11.62 29.91
C CYS A 3 -21.25 -10.12 29.66
N SER A 4 -21.30 -9.69 28.39
CA SER A 4 -21.53 -8.28 28.00
C SER A 4 -22.90 -7.73 28.39
N HIS A 5 -23.88 -8.61 28.67
CA HIS A 5 -25.23 -8.21 29.04
C HIS A 5 -25.46 -8.13 30.55
N CYS A 6 -24.87 -9.02 31.36
CA CYS A 6 -25.12 -9.08 32.80
C CYS A 6 -23.87 -8.93 33.67
N GLY A 7 -22.68 -8.81 33.08
CA GLY A 7 -21.43 -8.60 33.80
C GLY A 7 -20.97 -9.79 34.65
N GLN A 8 -21.64 -10.95 34.60
CA GLN A 8 -21.28 -12.12 35.39
C GLN A 8 -20.18 -12.96 34.71
N PRO A 9 -19.28 -13.62 35.48
CA PRO A 9 -18.23 -14.46 34.94
C PRO A 9 -18.82 -15.73 34.32
N LEU A 10 -18.45 -15.99 33.06
CA LEU A 10 -18.86 -17.19 32.32
C LEU A 10 -18.01 -18.39 32.76
N PRO A 11 -18.63 -19.56 33.03
CA PRO A 11 -17.90 -20.80 33.26
C PRO A 11 -17.05 -21.16 32.03
N GLN A 12 -15.84 -21.67 32.26
CA GLN A 12 -14.87 -21.97 31.21
C GLN A 12 -15.28 -23.19 30.36
N ALA A 13 -16.30 -23.08 29.53
CA ALA A 13 -16.52 -23.95 28.36
C ALA A 13 -17.74 -23.48 27.55
N HIS A 14 -17.48 -23.01 26.32
CA HIS A 14 -18.27 -23.19 25.08
C HIS A 14 -19.82 -23.10 25.07
N GLY A 15 -20.47 -22.60 26.11
CA GLY A 15 -21.91 -22.38 26.13
C GLY A 15 -22.30 -21.23 25.22
N THR A 16 -23.19 -21.48 24.25
CA THR A 16 -23.74 -20.47 23.34
C THR A 16 -24.66 -19.47 24.05
N ALA A 17 -25.13 -19.79 25.26
CA ALA A 17 -25.99 -18.94 26.09
C ALA A 17 -25.39 -18.72 27.48
N CYS A 18 -25.56 -17.51 28.01
CA CYS A 18 -25.16 -17.18 29.37
C CYS A 18 -26.11 -17.88 30.36
N PRO A 19 -25.61 -18.69 31.30
CA PRO A 19 -26.45 -19.39 32.26
C PRO A 19 -27.20 -18.45 33.21
N HIS A 20 -26.74 -17.19 33.36
CA HIS A 20 -27.35 -16.22 34.27
C HIS A 20 -28.47 -15.39 33.63
N CYS A 21 -28.38 -15.09 32.32
CA CYS A 21 -29.36 -14.22 31.66
C CYS A 21 -30.07 -14.87 30.47
N GLY A 22 -29.74 -16.12 30.14
CA GLY A 22 -30.32 -16.88 29.02
C GLY A 22 -30.03 -16.30 27.64
N ARG A 23 -29.32 -15.17 27.55
CA ARG A 23 -28.97 -14.53 26.27
C ARG A 23 -27.77 -15.19 25.65
N ASN A 24 -27.82 -15.31 24.33
CA ASN A 24 -26.72 -15.85 23.56
C ASN A 24 -25.49 -14.96 23.74
N VAL A 25 -24.37 -15.58 24.11
CA VAL A 25 -23.09 -14.89 24.17
C VAL A 25 -22.48 -15.03 22.77
N PRO A 26 -22.17 -13.92 22.08
CA PRO A 26 -21.57 -14.02 20.76
C PRO A 26 -20.27 -14.82 20.89
N SER A 27 -20.19 -15.92 20.14
CA SER A 27 -18.95 -16.68 20.07
C SER A 27 -17.89 -15.78 19.42
N THR A 28 -16.62 -15.97 19.76
CA THR A 28 -15.51 -15.22 19.11
C THR A 28 -15.56 -15.32 17.59
N ASN A 29 -16.10 -16.41 17.04
CA ASN A 29 -16.32 -16.58 15.59
C ASN A 29 -17.43 -15.67 15.04
N SER A 30 -18.55 -15.51 15.75
CA SER A 30 -19.65 -14.66 15.28
C SER A 30 -19.28 -13.17 15.26
N VAL A 31 -18.44 -12.71 16.20
CA VAL A 31 -17.95 -11.32 16.21
C VAL A 31 -17.04 -11.03 15.01
N VAL A 32 -16.18 -11.99 14.64
CA VAL A 32 -15.29 -11.85 13.48
C VAL A 32 -16.07 -11.90 12.16
N GLU A 33 -17.08 -12.76 12.07
CA GLU A 33 -18.00 -12.85 10.92
C GLU A 33 -18.81 -11.56 10.75
N ASP A 34 -19.41 -11.04 11.83
CA ASP A 34 -20.18 -9.78 11.80
C ASP A 34 -19.30 -8.58 11.38
N ALA A 35 -18.05 -8.53 11.86
CA ALA A 35 -17.09 -7.50 11.47
C ALA A 35 -16.72 -7.62 9.99
N ALA A 36 -16.48 -8.84 9.49
CA ALA A 36 -16.17 -9.09 8.09
C ALA A 36 -17.34 -8.72 7.17
N ASP A 37 -18.57 -9.08 7.55
CA ASP A 37 -19.78 -8.76 6.79
C ASP A 37 -20.08 -7.25 6.81
N THR A 38 -19.80 -6.57 7.90
CA THR A 38 -19.92 -5.11 7.98
C THR A 38 -18.87 -4.42 7.12
N ALA A 39 -17.62 -4.87 7.16
CA ALA A 39 -16.55 -4.38 6.29
C ALA A 39 -16.87 -4.62 4.80
N ARG A 40 -17.46 -5.77 4.48
CA ARG A 40 -17.89 -6.09 3.11
C ARG A 40 -19.01 -5.18 2.65
N ARG A 41 -20.07 -5.02 3.44
CA ARG A 41 -21.20 -4.14 3.11
C ARG A 41 -20.78 -2.68 2.95
N THR A 42 -19.88 -2.19 3.80
CA THR A 42 -19.35 -0.83 3.71
C THR A 42 -18.48 -0.64 2.47
N ALA A 43 -17.63 -1.62 2.14
CA ALA A 43 -16.87 -1.62 0.89
C ALA A 43 -17.77 -1.64 -0.35
N ASP A 44 -18.82 -2.47 -0.35
CA ASP A 44 -19.78 -2.56 -1.45
C ASP A 44 -20.61 -1.27 -1.60
N ALA A 45 -20.99 -0.63 -0.50
CA ALA A 45 -21.69 0.66 -0.51
C ALA A 45 -20.79 1.79 -1.03
N ALA A 46 -19.55 1.86 -0.54
CA ALA A 46 -18.56 2.83 -1.02
C ALA A 46 -18.24 2.62 -2.51
N GLY A 47 -18.07 1.36 -2.94
CA GLY A 47 -17.84 1.00 -4.34
C GLY A 47 -18.97 1.47 -5.26
N ARG A 48 -20.23 1.26 -4.85
CA ARG A 48 -21.40 1.73 -5.61
C ARG A 48 -21.50 3.25 -5.67
N ALA A 49 -21.22 3.94 -4.57
CA ALA A 49 -21.23 5.40 -4.53
C ALA A 49 -20.15 6.02 -5.42
N VAL A 50 -18.94 5.45 -5.40
CA VAL A 50 -17.86 5.87 -6.32
C VAL A 50 -18.24 5.58 -7.76
N GLN A 51 -18.79 4.40 -8.05
CA GLN A 51 -19.23 4.04 -9.39
C GLN A 51 -20.28 5.02 -9.93
N SER A 52 -21.31 5.36 -9.13
CA SER A 52 -22.36 6.28 -9.57
C SER A 52 -21.80 7.68 -9.86
N LEU A 53 -20.84 8.16 -9.05
CA LEU A 53 -20.17 9.45 -9.28
C LEU A 53 -19.32 9.44 -10.55
N LEU A 54 -18.55 8.37 -10.81
CA LEU A 54 -17.69 8.26 -11.99
C LEU A 54 -18.47 7.98 -13.29
N GLU A 55 -19.69 7.45 -13.16
CA GLU A 55 -20.61 7.23 -14.28
C GLU A 55 -21.51 8.44 -14.57
N ASP A 56 -21.52 9.46 -13.72
CA ASP A 56 -22.34 10.66 -13.90
C ASP A 56 -21.97 11.39 -15.21
N PRO A 57 -22.91 11.57 -16.16
CA PRO A 57 -22.66 12.29 -17.41
C PRO A 57 -22.21 13.74 -17.16
N ARG A 58 -22.72 14.40 -16.11
CA ARG A 58 -22.36 15.78 -15.78
C ARG A 58 -20.89 15.92 -15.38
N LEU A 59 -20.33 14.89 -14.75
CA LEU A 59 -18.91 14.85 -14.45
C LEU A 59 -18.12 14.79 -15.75
N ARG A 60 -18.51 13.91 -16.69
CA ARG A 60 -17.83 13.75 -17.98
C ARG A 60 -17.86 15.01 -18.84
N GLU A 61 -18.98 15.72 -18.85
CA GLU A 61 -19.11 17.00 -19.58
C GLU A 61 -18.14 18.07 -19.09
N ARG A 62 -17.76 18.04 -17.80
CA ARG A 62 -16.83 18.99 -17.18
C ARG A 62 -15.36 18.58 -17.31
N LEU A 63 -15.08 17.32 -17.68
CA LEU A 63 -13.72 16.83 -17.78
C LEU A 63 -13.09 17.23 -19.12
N PRO A 64 -11.80 17.63 -19.13
CA PRO A 64 -11.09 17.91 -20.37
C PRO A 64 -11.05 16.64 -21.23
N GLY A 65 -11.69 16.69 -22.40
CA GLY A 65 -11.83 15.55 -23.31
C GLY A 65 -12.74 14.43 -22.80
N GLY A 66 -13.53 14.66 -21.73
CA GLY A 66 -14.49 13.69 -21.19
C GLY A 66 -13.89 12.38 -20.66
N SER A 67 -12.56 12.31 -20.50
CA SER A 67 -11.87 11.06 -20.23
C SER A 67 -11.45 10.92 -18.76
N LEU A 68 -11.85 9.81 -18.14
CA LEU A 68 -11.46 9.43 -16.78
C LEU A 68 -9.95 9.16 -16.63
N PRO A 69 -9.23 8.58 -17.64
CA PRO A 69 -7.78 8.43 -17.55
C PRO A 69 -7.05 9.77 -17.44
N LEU A 70 -7.51 10.81 -18.16
CA LEU A 70 -6.93 12.15 -18.03
C LEU A 70 -7.17 12.72 -16.63
N LEU A 71 -8.37 12.55 -16.05
CA LEU A 71 -8.64 12.93 -14.67
C LEU A 71 -7.67 12.22 -13.70
N GLY A 72 -7.50 10.90 -13.85
CA GLY A 72 -6.56 10.13 -13.04
C GLY A 72 -5.12 10.64 -13.16
N SER A 73 -4.64 10.89 -14.38
CA SER A 73 -3.30 11.47 -14.62
C SER A 73 -3.14 12.87 -14.05
N GLY A 74 -4.17 13.71 -14.13
CA GLY A 74 -4.18 15.05 -13.58
C GLY A 74 -4.12 15.05 -12.05
N LEU A 75 -4.84 14.11 -11.41
CA LEU A 75 -4.77 13.91 -9.97
C LEU A 75 -3.39 13.42 -9.52
N VAL A 76 -2.76 12.50 -10.27
CA VAL A 76 -1.36 12.08 -10.01
C VAL A 76 -0.40 13.26 -10.14
N ALA A 77 -0.49 14.03 -11.23
CA ALA A 77 0.37 15.19 -11.43
C ALA A 77 0.19 16.24 -10.32
N ALA A 78 -1.05 16.51 -9.92
CA ALA A 78 -1.34 17.39 -8.79
C ALA A 78 -0.76 16.84 -7.48
N ALA A 79 -0.90 15.54 -7.22
CA ALA A 79 -0.35 14.90 -6.02
C ALA A 79 1.18 14.93 -5.96
N VAL A 80 1.87 14.98 -7.11
CA VAL A 80 3.33 15.11 -7.20
C VAL A 80 3.80 16.56 -7.07
N LEU A 81 3.09 17.51 -7.68
CA LEU A 81 3.49 18.92 -7.71
C LEU A 81 3.12 19.67 -6.43
N LEU A 82 1.99 19.33 -5.80
CA LEU A 82 1.49 20.03 -4.63
C LEU A 82 2.47 19.99 -3.43
N PRO A 83 3.17 18.88 -3.14
CA PRO A 83 4.22 18.84 -2.12
C PRO A 83 5.48 19.67 -2.44
N MET A 84 5.66 20.15 -3.68
CA MET A 84 6.76 21.06 -4.00
C MET A 84 6.51 22.48 -3.48
N LEU A 85 5.26 22.79 -3.08
CA LEU A 85 4.97 24.06 -2.43
C LEU A 85 5.60 24.06 -1.03
N PRO A 86 6.26 25.16 -0.63
CA PRO A 86 7.08 25.22 0.59
C PRO A 86 6.28 24.98 1.89
N PHE A 87 4.95 25.04 1.84
CA PHE A 87 4.06 24.85 2.98
C PHE A 87 3.50 23.43 3.10
N LEU A 88 3.65 22.58 2.08
CA LEU A 88 3.05 21.25 2.01
C LEU A 88 4.17 20.20 2.04
N GLY A 89 4.60 19.82 3.25
CA GLY A 89 5.57 18.74 3.42
C GLY A 89 5.07 17.40 2.86
N GLY A 90 6.00 16.54 2.44
CA GLY A 90 5.68 15.16 2.00
C GLY A 90 6.01 14.89 0.53
N THR A 91 7.27 15.11 0.12
CA THR A 91 7.69 14.78 -1.25
C THR A 91 7.93 13.29 -1.41
N ILE A 92 7.34 12.73 -2.46
CA ILE A 92 7.83 11.48 -3.05
C ILE A 92 9.21 11.78 -3.62
N GLY A 93 10.24 11.02 -3.24
CA GLY A 93 11.63 11.31 -3.64
C GLY A 93 11.74 11.59 -5.14
N LEU A 94 12.67 12.48 -5.53
CA LEU A 94 12.75 13.07 -6.88
C LEU A 94 12.63 12.02 -8.01
N ALA A 95 13.32 10.88 -7.88
CA ALA A 95 13.27 9.81 -8.87
C ALA A 95 11.84 9.31 -9.13
N TRP A 96 11.06 9.05 -8.08
CA TRP A 96 9.70 8.55 -8.20
C TRP A 96 8.72 9.62 -8.67
N SER A 97 8.93 10.88 -8.28
CA SER A 97 8.18 12.02 -8.81
C SER A 97 8.33 12.14 -10.32
N THR A 98 9.56 12.00 -10.83
CA THR A 98 9.83 11.98 -12.28
C THR A 98 9.14 10.82 -12.98
N VAL A 99 9.19 9.61 -12.41
CA VAL A 99 8.50 8.43 -12.96
C VAL A 99 6.99 8.66 -13.03
N MET A 100 6.39 9.25 -11.98
CA MET A 100 4.95 9.51 -11.93
C MET A 100 4.49 10.60 -12.88
N LEU A 101 5.26 11.67 -13.01
CA LEU A 101 4.98 12.72 -14.00
C LEU A 101 5.14 12.19 -15.42
N ALA A 102 6.20 11.43 -15.71
CA ALA A 102 6.39 10.80 -17.00
C ALA A 102 5.22 9.85 -17.34
N GLY A 103 4.81 8.99 -16.40
CA GLY A 103 3.65 8.11 -16.59
C GLY A 103 2.35 8.88 -16.82
N SER A 104 2.13 9.98 -16.11
CA SER A 104 0.96 10.85 -16.28
C SER A 104 0.92 11.51 -17.66
N VAL A 105 2.06 12.03 -18.13
CA VAL A 105 2.21 12.62 -19.47
C VAL A 105 1.98 11.57 -20.55
N LEU A 106 2.54 10.36 -20.38
CA LEU A 106 2.35 9.25 -21.31
C LEU A 106 0.89 8.80 -21.41
N LEU A 107 0.19 8.75 -20.28
CA LEU A 107 -1.25 8.44 -20.26
C LEU A 107 -2.04 9.52 -21.00
N GLY A 108 -1.75 10.79 -20.74
CA GLY A 108 -2.43 11.89 -21.45
C GLY A 108 -2.13 11.92 -22.94
N ALA A 109 -0.89 11.65 -23.35
CA ALA A 109 -0.50 11.57 -24.75
C ALA A 109 -1.14 10.37 -25.47
N ARG A 110 -1.33 9.25 -24.78
CA ARG A 110 -2.10 8.11 -25.29
C ARG A 110 -3.56 8.47 -25.57
N GLU A 111 -4.22 9.15 -24.64
CA GLU A 111 -5.61 9.63 -24.83
C GLU A 111 -5.70 10.67 -25.95
N TRP A 112 -4.72 11.58 -26.03
CA TRP A 112 -4.63 12.57 -27.11
C TRP A 112 -4.52 11.91 -28.50
N ARG A 113 -3.72 10.83 -28.59
CA ARG A 113 -3.61 10.00 -29.80
C ARG A 113 -4.91 9.28 -30.12
N ALA A 114 -5.58 8.72 -29.12
CA ALA A 114 -6.85 8.03 -29.29
C ALA A 114 -7.95 8.98 -29.81
N ALA A 115 -7.86 10.27 -29.48
CA ALA A 115 -8.72 11.32 -30.03
C ALA A 115 -8.35 11.77 -31.46
N GLY A 116 -7.41 11.10 -32.14
CA GLY A 116 -7.01 11.40 -33.52
C GLY A 116 -6.18 12.66 -33.70
N ARG A 117 -5.63 13.24 -32.62
CA ARG A 117 -4.82 14.45 -32.70
C ARG A 117 -3.34 14.12 -32.96
N PRO A 118 -2.62 14.94 -33.75
CA PRO A 118 -1.20 14.73 -33.99
C PRO A 118 -0.41 14.92 -32.69
N LEU A 119 0.60 14.08 -32.51
CA LEU A 119 1.55 14.14 -31.40
C LEU A 119 2.88 14.73 -31.89
N PRO A 120 3.62 15.44 -31.01
CA PRO A 120 4.99 15.82 -31.33
C PRO A 120 5.88 14.57 -31.59
N PRO A 121 6.85 14.63 -32.52
CA PRO A 121 7.64 13.46 -32.93
C PRO A 121 8.39 12.78 -31.76
N PHE A 122 8.86 13.57 -30.80
CA PHE A 122 9.57 13.06 -29.63
C PHE A 122 8.67 12.25 -28.68
N LEU A 123 7.34 12.48 -28.69
CA LEU A 123 6.37 11.75 -27.88
C LEU A 123 5.89 10.47 -28.57
N GLU A 124 5.95 10.36 -29.89
CA GLU A 124 5.40 9.22 -30.62
C GLU A 124 5.99 7.87 -30.16
N ARG A 125 7.32 7.83 -30.01
CA ARG A 125 8.05 6.64 -29.54
C ARG A 125 7.76 6.31 -28.07
N ALA A 126 7.53 7.33 -27.25
CA ALA A 126 7.20 7.13 -25.84
C ALA A 126 5.74 6.66 -25.67
N VAL A 127 4.82 7.22 -26.46
CA VAL A 127 3.41 6.81 -26.52
C VAL A 127 3.26 5.40 -27.07
N SER A 128 4.09 4.95 -28.01
CA SER A 128 4.06 3.55 -28.46
C SER A 128 4.41 2.58 -27.32
N MET A 129 5.29 2.97 -26.39
CA MET A 129 5.52 2.18 -25.17
C MET A 129 4.30 2.19 -24.25
N ALA A 130 3.64 3.35 -24.09
CA ALA A 130 2.42 3.50 -23.28
C ALA A 130 1.19 2.80 -23.87
N ALA A 131 1.24 2.45 -25.17
CA ALA A 131 0.23 1.64 -25.83
C ALA A 131 0.30 0.16 -25.43
N HIS A 132 1.39 -0.29 -24.79
CA HIS A 132 1.51 -1.66 -24.30
C HIS A 132 0.37 -1.98 -23.31
N PRO A 133 -0.32 -3.14 -23.42
CA PRO A 133 -1.39 -3.53 -22.50
C PRO A 133 -0.99 -3.54 -21.01
N ALA A 134 0.30 -3.72 -20.70
CA ALA A 134 0.80 -3.74 -19.32
C ALA A 134 0.97 -2.33 -18.71
N PHE A 135 1.03 -1.28 -19.53
CA PHE A 135 1.34 0.08 -19.06
C PHE A 135 0.31 0.59 -18.04
N LEU A 136 -0.98 0.53 -18.40
CA LEU A 136 -2.04 1.02 -17.52
C LEU A 136 -2.06 0.24 -16.19
N PRO A 137 -2.11 -1.12 -16.16
CA PRO A 137 -1.95 -1.93 -14.94
C PRO A 137 -0.79 -1.51 -14.05
N LEU A 138 0.40 -1.37 -14.63
CA LEU A 138 1.60 -0.98 -13.90
C LEU A 138 1.47 0.41 -13.32
N PHE A 139 1.01 1.39 -14.10
CA PHE A 139 0.86 2.76 -13.65
C PHE A 139 -0.18 2.89 -12.53
N THR A 140 -1.30 2.18 -12.61
CA THR A 140 -2.30 2.14 -11.53
C THR A 140 -1.77 1.44 -10.29
N GLY A 141 -1.06 0.31 -10.42
CA GLY A 141 -0.43 -0.37 -9.28
C GLY A 141 0.60 0.52 -8.58
N LEU A 142 1.35 1.30 -9.36
CA LEU A 142 2.33 2.24 -8.85
C LEU A 142 1.64 3.45 -8.19
N THR A 143 0.54 3.94 -8.75
CA THR A 143 -0.32 4.96 -8.12
C THR A 143 -0.90 4.48 -6.79
N LEU A 144 -1.42 3.25 -6.74
CA LEU A 144 -1.94 2.62 -5.53
C LEU A 144 -0.84 2.45 -4.47
N THR A 145 0.37 2.09 -4.90
CA THR A 145 1.54 2.01 -4.04
C THR A 145 1.83 3.36 -3.39
N PHE A 146 1.86 4.44 -4.15
CA PHE A 146 2.10 5.77 -3.58
C PHE A 146 0.93 6.28 -2.74
N ALA A 147 -0.32 5.94 -3.07
CA ALA A 147 -1.46 6.19 -2.19
C ALA A 147 -1.30 5.52 -0.83
N PHE A 148 -0.85 4.26 -0.82
CA PHE A 148 -0.59 3.53 0.41
C PHE A 148 0.61 4.10 1.19
N LEU A 149 1.71 4.40 0.50
CA LEU A 149 2.92 4.93 1.12
C LEU A 149 2.73 6.33 1.71
N THR A 150 1.90 7.16 1.07
CA THR A 150 1.61 8.52 1.52
C THR A 150 0.46 8.60 2.52
N LEU A 151 -0.27 7.50 2.77
CA LEU A 151 -1.42 7.43 3.69
C LEU A 151 -1.16 8.18 5.01
N SER A 152 -1.72 9.38 5.12
CA SER A 152 -1.55 10.29 6.25
C SER A 152 -2.72 11.26 6.24
N VAL A 153 -2.84 12.07 7.29
CA VAL A 153 -3.87 13.10 7.35
C VAL A 153 -3.41 14.28 6.49
N GLY A 154 -4.02 14.47 5.32
CA GLY A 154 -3.68 15.59 4.43
C GLY A 154 -4.37 15.52 3.07
N LEU A 155 -4.20 16.58 2.28
CA LEU A 155 -4.76 16.66 0.93
C LEU A 155 -4.03 15.76 -0.08
N VAL A 156 -2.70 15.66 0.03
CA VAL A 156 -1.86 14.88 -0.90
C VAL A 156 -2.22 13.38 -0.91
N PRO A 157 -2.39 12.70 0.25
CA PRO A 157 -2.83 11.30 0.28
C PRO A 157 -4.23 11.10 -0.30
N LEU A 158 -5.13 12.07 -0.12
CA LEU A 158 -6.47 12.05 -0.73
C LEU A 158 -6.38 12.15 -2.26
N LEU A 159 -5.50 12.99 -2.79
CA LEU A 159 -5.24 13.07 -4.24
C LEU A 159 -4.70 11.74 -4.78
N TRP A 160 -3.76 11.11 -4.08
CA TRP A 160 -3.25 9.80 -4.45
C TRP A 160 -4.33 8.72 -4.43
N LEU A 161 -5.14 8.69 -3.37
CA LEU A 161 -6.21 7.71 -3.22
C LEU A 161 -7.28 7.89 -4.30
N THR A 162 -7.70 9.13 -4.55
CA THR A 162 -8.68 9.43 -5.61
C THR A 162 -8.13 9.10 -6.99
N ALA A 163 -6.86 9.40 -7.28
CA ALA A 163 -6.20 8.99 -8.51
C ALA A 163 -6.21 7.46 -8.68
N ALA A 164 -5.82 6.72 -7.64
CA ALA A 164 -5.81 5.26 -7.64
C ALA A 164 -7.21 4.67 -7.87
N ILE A 165 -8.23 5.25 -7.24
CA ILE A 165 -9.64 4.86 -7.41
C ILE A 165 -10.10 5.09 -8.85
N VAL A 166 -9.86 6.28 -9.41
CA VAL A 166 -10.27 6.62 -10.79
C VAL A 166 -9.57 5.69 -11.79
N LEU A 167 -8.25 5.53 -11.68
CA LEU A 167 -7.47 4.68 -12.58
C LEU A 167 -7.82 3.19 -12.43
N GLY A 168 -8.04 2.73 -11.19
CA GLY A 168 -8.50 1.38 -10.90
C GLY A 168 -9.90 1.10 -11.44
N TYR A 169 -10.81 2.07 -11.36
CA TYR A 169 -12.16 1.97 -11.93
C TYR A 169 -12.12 1.87 -13.46
N VAL A 170 -11.28 2.65 -14.14
CA VAL A 170 -11.09 2.54 -15.60
C VAL A 170 -10.60 1.12 -15.95
N GLN A 171 -9.62 0.59 -15.23
CA GLN A 171 -9.13 -0.77 -15.46
C GLN A 171 -10.18 -1.82 -15.21
N TRP A 172 -10.94 -1.68 -14.13
CA TRP A 172 -12.01 -2.60 -13.81
C TRP A 172 -13.07 -2.61 -14.91
N ARG A 173 -13.44 -1.45 -15.46
CA ARG A 173 -14.37 -1.37 -16.61
C ARG A 173 -13.82 -2.08 -17.85
N VAL A 174 -12.55 -1.87 -18.19
CA VAL A 174 -11.90 -2.55 -19.31
C VAL A 174 -11.85 -4.06 -19.08
N PHE A 175 -11.54 -4.48 -17.85
CA PHE A 175 -11.53 -5.88 -17.46
C PHE A 175 -12.93 -6.50 -17.57
N GLN A 176 -13.97 -5.82 -17.10
CA GLN A 176 -15.36 -6.29 -17.18
C GLN A 176 -15.84 -6.44 -18.62
N ALA A 177 -15.47 -5.51 -19.50
CA ALA A 177 -15.79 -5.57 -20.93
C ALA A 177 -15.00 -6.64 -21.69
N SER A 178 -13.92 -7.16 -21.10
CA SER A 178 -13.11 -8.19 -21.74
C SER A 178 -13.74 -9.58 -21.57
N PRO A 179 -13.52 -10.53 -22.50
CA PRO A 179 -13.88 -11.93 -22.32
C PRO A 179 -13.15 -12.60 -21.15
N ALA A 180 -12.32 -11.86 -20.40
CA ALA A 180 -11.68 -12.31 -19.17
C ALA A 180 -12.55 -12.21 -17.92
N SER A 181 -13.68 -11.49 -17.96
CA SER A 181 -14.66 -11.43 -16.87
C SER A 181 -15.65 -12.59 -16.85
N ALA A 182 -15.61 -13.48 -17.86
CA ALA A 182 -16.58 -14.56 -18.02
C ALA A 182 -16.65 -15.49 -16.78
N PRO A 183 -17.83 -15.70 -16.19
CA PRO A 183 -18.02 -16.39 -14.91
C PRO A 183 -17.80 -17.92 -14.96
N GLU A 184 -17.57 -18.48 -16.14
CA GLU A 184 -17.49 -19.93 -16.38
C GLU A 184 -16.17 -20.56 -15.90
N LEU A 185 -15.14 -19.77 -15.61
CA LEU A 185 -13.90 -20.27 -14.98
C LEU A 185 -14.10 -20.40 -13.46
N ARG A 186 -14.88 -21.40 -13.01
CA ARG A 186 -14.91 -21.75 -11.58
C ARG A 186 -13.53 -22.23 -11.14
N PRO A 187 -12.88 -21.56 -10.17
CA PRO A 187 -11.58 -21.98 -9.69
C PRO A 187 -11.68 -23.31 -8.92
N HIS A 188 -10.70 -24.20 -9.12
CA HIS A 188 -10.55 -25.39 -8.30
C HIS A 188 -10.47 -25.05 -6.80
N PRO A 189 -10.94 -25.93 -5.90
CA PRO A 189 -10.96 -25.67 -4.45
C PRO A 189 -9.56 -25.36 -3.88
N GLY A 190 -8.50 -25.94 -4.43
CA GLY A 190 -7.10 -25.62 -4.09
C GLY A 190 -6.71 -24.17 -4.42
N ALA A 191 -7.20 -23.63 -5.54
CA ALA A 191 -6.95 -22.25 -5.94
C ALA A 191 -7.65 -21.23 -5.02
N ALA A 192 -8.81 -21.58 -4.46
CA ALA A 192 -9.50 -20.73 -3.50
C ALA A 192 -8.71 -20.59 -2.18
N ARG A 193 -8.08 -21.69 -1.70
CA ARG A 193 -7.24 -21.65 -0.49
C ARG A 193 -5.96 -20.85 -0.73
N PHE A 194 -5.28 -21.07 -1.86
CA PHE A 194 -4.11 -20.28 -2.26
C PHE A 194 -4.43 -18.79 -2.31
N LYS A 195 -5.51 -18.42 -3.02
CA LYS A 195 -6.01 -17.04 -3.10
C LYS A 195 -6.21 -16.43 -1.72
N ARG A 196 -6.93 -17.11 -0.83
CA ARG A 196 -7.20 -16.60 0.53
C ARG A 196 -5.92 -16.39 1.32
N VAL A 197 -5.02 -17.37 1.33
CA VAL A 197 -3.78 -17.28 2.12
C VAL A 197 -2.87 -16.16 1.59
N VAL A 198 -2.70 -16.06 0.27
CA VAL A 198 -1.89 -15.00 -0.33
C VAL A 198 -2.50 -13.61 -0.07
N LEU A 199 -3.81 -13.45 -0.22
CA LEU A 199 -4.48 -12.18 0.05
C LEU A 199 -4.44 -11.79 1.53
N VAL A 200 -4.66 -12.74 2.44
CA VAL A 200 -4.56 -12.47 3.88
C VAL A 200 -3.11 -12.15 4.26
N GLY A 201 -2.14 -12.92 3.77
CA GLY A 201 -0.72 -12.70 4.05
C GLY A 201 -0.24 -11.34 3.51
N THR A 202 -0.61 -10.99 2.28
CA THR A 202 -0.31 -9.67 1.69
C THR A 202 -1.01 -8.53 2.43
N ALA A 203 -2.27 -8.71 2.87
CA ALA A 203 -2.96 -7.72 3.70
C ALA A 203 -2.29 -7.53 5.06
N VAL A 204 -1.86 -8.61 5.72
CA VAL A 204 -1.09 -8.55 6.98
C VAL A 204 0.25 -7.85 6.75
N CYS A 205 0.96 -8.12 5.66
CA CYS A 205 2.20 -7.42 5.30
C CYS A 205 1.96 -5.94 5.03
N ALA A 206 0.90 -5.58 4.32
CA ALA A 206 0.56 -4.18 4.07
C ALA A 206 0.20 -3.49 5.39
N ALA A 207 -0.66 -4.07 6.22
CA ALA A 207 -1.02 -3.52 7.52
C ALA A 207 0.21 -3.35 8.43
N SER A 208 1.14 -4.33 8.43
CA SER A 208 2.34 -4.27 9.25
C SER A 208 3.26 -3.09 8.88
N LEU A 209 3.26 -2.64 7.62
CA LEU A 209 4.00 -1.44 7.20
C LEU A 209 3.48 -0.14 7.83
N LEU A 210 2.22 -0.12 8.29
CA LEU A 210 1.64 1.02 9.00
C LEU A 210 2.12 1.13 10.45
N PHE A 211 2.59 0.03 11.03
CA PHE A 211 3.10 0.01 12.39
C PHE A 211 4.51 0.58 12.48
N ASN A 212 4.97 0.74 13.72
CA ASN A 212 6.33 1.17 14.00
C ASN A 212 7.34 0.06 13.67
N TRP A 213 8.36 0.40 12.87
CA TRP A 213 9.48 -0.48 12.51
C TRP A 213 10.80 -0.04 13.14
N GLY A 214 10.89 1.20 13.64
CA GLY A 214 12.13 1.72 14.19
C GLY A 214 11.97 3.07 14.86
N SER A 215 13.08 3.74 15.10
CA SER A 215 13.09 5.11 15.57
C SER A 215 13.95 5.93 14.61
N GLY A 216 13.43 7.09 14.23
CA GLY A 216 14.16 8.12 13.50
C GLY A 216 14.47 9.28 14.42
N VAL A 217 15.53 10.01 14.11
CA VAL A 217 15.82 11.31 14.71
C VAL A 217 15.50 12.36 13.66
N GLY A 218 14.54 13.23 13.98
CA GLY A 218 14.13 14.35 13.15
C GLY A 218 14.60 15.65 13.79
N SER A 219 14.53 16.73 13.01
CA SER A 219 14.76 18.07 13.53
C SER A 219 13.63 18.96 13.06
N TRP A 220 13.09 19.75 13.98
CA TRP A 220 12.08 20.77 13.66
C TRP A 220 12.73 22.14 13.84
N PHE A 221 12.54 23.02 12.85
CA PHE A 221 12.91 24.44 12.93
C PHE A 221 11.78 25.27 13.50
N SER A 222 12.03 25.95 14.61
CA SER A 222 11.06 26.79 15.31
C SER A 222 11.66 28.14 15.62
N LEU A 223 10.80 29.18 15.64
CA LEU A 223 11.14 30.46 16.27
C LEU A 223 10.95 30.30 17.78
N GLY A 224 11.96 29.73 18.40
CA GLY A 224 12.05 29.40 19.80
C GLY A 224 11.48 28.04 20.15
N SER A 225 12.28 27.25 20.87
CA SER A 225 11.90 25.92 21.34
C SER A 225 12.74 25.51 22.54
N TYR A 226 12.25 24.50 23.24
CA TYR A 226 13.04 23.78 24.23
C TYR A 226 13.96 22.79 23.52
N GLY A 227 15.22 22.75 23.92
CA GLY A 227 16.20 21.84 23.34
C GLY A 227 17.34 21.57 24.29
N TYR A 228 18.16 20.60 23.92
CA TYR A 228 19.43 20.35 24.60
C TYR A 228 20.51 21.19 23.94
N GLU A 229 21.17 22.03 24.74
CA GLU A 229 22.40 22.69 24.33
C GLU A 229 23.60 21.89 24.83
N VAL A 230 24.57 21.68 23.94
CA VAL A 230 25.88 21.12 24.29
C VAL A 230 26.76 22.28 24.69
N ASN A 231 26.88 22.52 26.00
CA ASN A 231 27.85 23.47 26.53
C ASN A 231 29.18 22.75 26.72
N HIS A 232 30.22 23.25 26.07
CA HIS A 232 31.56 22.77 26.36
C HIS A 232 32.08 23.49 27.61
N VAL A 233 32.11 22.78 28.72
CA VAL A 233 32.54 23.31 30.01
C VAL A 233 34.01 22.94 30.21
N THR A 234 34.84 23.93 30.52
CA THR A 234 36.26 23.74 30.85
C THR A 234 36.45 24.08 32.32
N GLU A 235 37.06 23.16 33.08
CA GLU A 235 37.36 23.40 34.48
C GLU A 235 38.56 24.33 34.62
N VAL A 236 38.45 25.28 35.54
CA VAL A 236 39.49 26.25 35.87
C VAL A 236 39.82 26.18 37.35
N ASP A 237 41.10 26.38 37.69
CA ASP A 237 41.54 26.45 39.08
C ASP A 237 41.13 27.78 39.76
N ALA A 238 41.44 27.93 41.05
CA ALA A 238 41.14 29.14 41.82
C ALA A 238 41.84 30.41 41.28
N THR A 239 42.82 30.27 40.38
CA THR A 239 43.51 31.38 39.71
C THR A 239 42.96 31.67 38.31
N GLY A 240 41.94 30.91 37.87
CA GLY A 240 41.33 31.02 36.54
C GLY A 240 42.12 30.32 35.44
N ARG A 241 43.10 29.46 35.75
CA ARG A 241 43.86 28.70 34.74
C ARG A 241 43.15 27.39 34.42
N PRO A 242 43.09 26.96 33.14
CA PRO A 242 42.45 25.71 32.76
C PRO A 242 43.21 24.52 33.36
N THR A 243 42.47 23.60 34.00
CA THR A 243 43.04 22.38 34.61
C THR A 243 43.32 21.29 33.57
N GLY A 244 42.84 21.48 32.33
CA GLY A 244 42.88 20.46 31.28
C GLY A 244 41.71 19.48 31.33
N HIS A 245 40.79 19.63 32.29
CA HIS A 245 39.53 18.88 32.30
C HIS A 245 38.42 19.65 31.60
N SER A 246 37.75 18.96 30.69
CA SER A 246 36.63 19.52 29.94
C SER A 246 35.61 18.43 29.67
N TRP A 247 34.33 18.77 29.78
CA TRP A 247 33.23 17.87 29.43
C TRP A 247 32.15 18.64 28.69
N ASN A 248 31.20 17.88 28.16
CA ASN A 248 30.01 18.42 27.53
C ASN A 248 28.86 18.33 28.52
N GLU A 249 28.29 19.47 28.89
CA GLU A 249 27.07 19.53 29.68
C GLU A 249 25.87 19.70 28.75
N TRP A 250 24.83 18.90 28.97
CA TRP A 250 23.60 18.91 28.17
C TRP A 250 22.51 19.65 28.94
N ASN A 251 22.37 20.95 28.71
CA ASN A 251 21.38 21.75 29.41
C ASN A 251 20.08 21.81 28.60
N TYR A 252 18.99 21.33 29.20
CA TYR A 252 17.65 21.43 28.64
C TYR A 252 17.04 22.78 29.02
N GLY A 253 16.80 23.65 28.02
CA GLY A 253 16.28 24.99 28.26
C GLY A 253 15.51 25.56 27.08
N TRP A 254 14.70 26.58 27.35
CA TRP A 254 14.03 27.36 26.32
C TRP A 254 15.01 28.36 25.69
N ARG A 255 15.01 28.46 24.37
CA ARG A 255 15.81 29.45 23.64
C ARG A 255 14.94 30.28 22.72
N PRO A 256 15.05 31.62 22.73
CA PRO A 256 14.50 32.46 21.68
C PRO A 256 15.36 32.39 20.40
N GLY A 257 14.74 32.49 19.22
CA GLY A 257 15.44 32.52 17.93
C GLY A 257 15.28 31.25 17.09
N PHE A 258 16.02 31.13 15.99
CA PHE A 258 15.96 29.94 15.13
C PHE A 258 16.65 28.76 15.81
N THR A 259 15.85 27.85 16.35
CA THR A 259 16.33 26.66 17.05
C THR A 259 15.96 25.39 16.29
N MET A 260 16.93 24.49 16.15
CA MET A 260 16.79 23.17 15.57
C MET A 260 16.69 22.15 16.72
N THR A 261 15.48 21.77 17.10
CA THR A 261 15.29 20.80 18.19
C THR A 261 15.27 19.38 17.62
N PRO A 262 16.19 18.50 18.04
CA PRO A 262 16.13 17.10 17.67
C PRO A 262 14.97 16.42 18.42
N TYR A 263 14.17 15.63 17.71
CA TYR A 263 13.11 14.82 18.31
C TYR A 263 13.20 13.38 17.79
N VAL A 264 12.91 12.42 18.66
CA VAL A 264 12.87 11.01 18.29
C VAL A 264 11.42 10.66 17.95
N TYR A 265 11.20 10.06 16.79
CA TYR A 265 9.87 9.62 16.37
C TYR A 265 9.90 8.17 15.89
N GLY A 266 8.77 7.47 16.01
CA GLY A 266 8.62 6.13 15.45
C GLY A 266 8.61 6.18 13.92
N THR A 267 9.45 5.39 13.26
CA THR A 267 9.45 5.29 11.80
C THR A 267 8.59 4.12 11.36
N SER A 268 7.62 4.40 10.49
CA SER A 268 6.77 3.35 9.94
C SER A 268 7.51 2.50 8.91
N GLY A 269 7.03 1.29 8.65
CA GLY A 269 7.58 0.44 7.58
C GLY A 269 7.52 1.09 6.21
N ARG A 270 6.54 1.98 5.98
CA ARG A 270 6.38 2.75 4.73
C ARG A 270 7.52 3.74 4.47
N SER A 271 8.16 4.24 5.52
CA SER A 271 9.30 5.15 5.41
C SER A 271 10.63 4.44 5.15
N ARG A 272 10.66 3.11 5.12
CA ARG A 272 11.89 2.35 4.88
C ARG A 272 12.32 2.41 3.42
N THR A 273 13.64 2.39 3.21
CA THR A 273 14.22 2.23 1.88
C THR A 273 13.72 0.97 1.20
N GLY A 274 13.29 1.09 -0.06
CA GLY A 274 12.73 -0.02 -0.82
C GLY A 274 11.26 -0.33 -0.52
N ALA A 275 10.59 0.37 0.40
CA ALA A 275 9.16 0.20 0.66
C ALA A 275 8.27 0.30 -0.60
N PRO A 276 8.53 1.20 -1.59
CA PRO A 276 7.79 1.18 -2.86
C PRO A 276 7.88 -0.15 -3.61
N LEU A 277 9.08 -0.73 -3.67
CA LEU A 277 9.29 -2.01 -4.33
C LEU A 277 8.62 -3.15 -3.55
N ALA A 278 8.67 -3.11 -2.21
CA ALA A 278 8.01 -4.09 -1.38
C ALA A 278 6.49 -4.08 -1.56
N VAL A 279 5.87 -2.89 -1.55
CA VAL A 279 4.42 -2.74 -1.78
C VAL A 279 4.03 -3.17 -3.19
N MET A 280 4.82 -2.82 -4.21
CA MET A 280 4.60 -3.28 -5.58
C MET A 280 4.68 -4.81 -5.70
N ALA A 281 5.65 -5.45 -5.04
CA ALA A 281 5.78 -6.90 -5.02
C ALA A 281 4.60 -7.56 -4.28
N LEU A 282 4.13 -6.98 -3.17
CA LEU A 282 2.92 -7.44 -2.46
C LEU A 282 1.68 -7.33 -3.34
N LEU A 283 1.50 -6.22 -4.07
CA LEU A 283 0.40 -6.04 -5.02
C LEU A 283 0.48 -7.05 -6.16
N ALA A 284 1.68 -7.29 -6.71
CA ALA A 284 1.90 -8.28 -7.75
C ALA A 284 1.53 -9.70 -7.26
N LEU A 285 1.96 -10.08 -6.06
CA LEU A 285 1.61 -11.36 -5.44
C LEU A 285 0.11 -11.47 -5.16
N ALA A 286 -0.52 -10.40 -4.67
CA ALA A 286 -1.96 -10.34 -4.46
C ALA A 286 -2.72 -10.52 -5.79
N LEU A 287 -2.26 -9.91 -6.89
CA LEU A 287 -2.85 -10.08 -8.23
C LEU A 287 -2.68 -11.51 -8.74
N VAL A 288 -1.49 -12.11 -8.60
CA VAL A 288 -1.23 -13.51 -8.95
C VAL A 288 -2.11 -14.46 -8.14
N GLY A 289 -2.31 -14.16 -6.85
CA GLY A 289 -3.20 -14.92 -5.97
C GLY A 289 -4.68 -14.76 -6.31
N ALA A 290 -5.11 -13.55 -6.68
CA ALA A 290 -6.50 -13.23 -6.93
C ALA A 290 -6.98 -13.64 -8.32
N LEU A 291 -6.10 -13.61 -9.32
CA LEU A 291 -6.44 -13.74 -10.75
C LEU A 291 -5.72 -14.95 -11.37
N PRO A 292 -6.43 -16.07 -11.61
CA PRO A 292 -5.83 -17.30 -12.14
C PRO A 292 -5.22 -17.11 -13.54
N ARG A 293 -5.74 -16.19 -14.35
CA ARG A 293 -5.18 -15.89 -15.68
C ARG A 293 -3.86 -15.13 -15.63
N VAL A 294 -3.69 -14.19 -14.69
CA VAL A 294 -2.40 -13.51 -14.47
C VAL A 294 -1.34 -14.55 -14.12
N ARG A 295 -1.72 -15.50 -13.28
CA ARG A 295 -0.86 -16.61 -12.88
C ARG A 295 -0.46 -17.53 -14.05
N ALA A 296 -1.27 -17.65 -15.09
CA ALA A 296 -0.93 -18.45 -16.29
C ALA A 296 0.09 -17.75 -17.21
N VAL A 297 0.10 -16.42 -17.22
CA VAL A 297 1.01 -15.61 -18.07
C VAL A 297 2.32 -15.29 -17.35
N VAL A 298 2.30 -15.26 -16.01
CA VAL A 298 3.47 -14.95 -15.20
C VAL A 298 4.47 -16.12 -15.22
N PRO A 299 5.77 -15.85 -15.41
CA PRO A 299 6.80 -16.88 -15.31
C PRO A 299 6.71 -17.65 -13.98
N PRO A 300 6.82 -18.98 -13.98
CA PRO A 300 6.56 -19.81 -12.79
C PRO A 300 7.53 -19.51 -11.63
N LEU A 301 8.73 -19.00 -11.94
CA LEU A 301 9.74 -18.61 -10.95
C LEU A 301 9.49 -17.22 -10.36
N LEU A 302 8.65 -16.38 -10.97
CA LEU A 302 8.46 -15.00 -10.50
C LEU A 302 7.82 -14.94 -9.09
N PRO A 303 6.72 -15.66 -8.79
CA PRO A 303 6.12 -15.62 -7.45
C PRO A 303 7.08 -16.01 -6.31
N PRO A 304 7.84 -17.14 -6.37
CA PRO A 304 8.76 -17.48 -5.30
C PRO A 304 9.94 -16.50 -5.20
N ILE A 305 10.42 -15.94 -6.32
CA ILE A 305 11.45 -14.90 -6.29
C ILE A 305 10.94 -13.66 -5.56
N LEU A 306 9.74 -13.16 -5.91
CA LEU A 306 9.16 -11.98 -5.26
C LEU A 306 8.92 -12.21 -3.76
N ALA A 307 8.40 -13.38 -3.41
CA ALA A 307 8.13 -13.73 -2.02
C ALA A 307 9.44 -13.82 -1.21
N GLY A 308 10.46 -14.50 -1.74
CA GLY A 308 11.80 -14.53 -1.14
C GLY A 308 12.47 -13.16 -1.00
N LEU A 309 12.35 -12.29 -2.01
CA LEU A 309 12.86 -10.91 -1.94
C LEU A 309 12.16 -10.11 -0.84
N LEU A 310 10.84 -10.28 -0.67
CA LEU A 310 10.10 -9.64 0.43
C LEU A 310 10.55 -10.16 1.79
N THR A 311 10.81 -11.45 1.91
CA THR A 311 11.30 -12.06 3.15
C THR A 311 12.68 -11.53 3.51
N VAL A 312 13.61 -11.47 2.55
CA VAL A 312 14.93 -10.85 2.74
C VAL A 312 14.80 -9.38 3.13
N TRP A 313 13.93 -8.62 2.46
CA TRP A 313 13.68 -7.22 2.80
C TRP A 313 13.10 -7.05 4.21
N GLY A 314 12.15 -7.89 4.61
CA GLY A 314 11.59 -7.90 5.97
C GLY A 314 12.64 -8.20 7.03
N LEU A 315 13.45 -9.23 6.81
CA LEU A 315 14.55 -9.62 7.70
C LEU A 315 15.63 -8.54 7.83
N SER A 316 15.92 -7.81 6.75
CA SER A 316 16.95 -6.75 6.75
C SER A 316 16.66 -5.58 7.70
N GLY A 317 15.45 -5.46 8.23
CA GLY A 317 15.18 -4.52 9.33
C GLY A 317 14.30 -5.13 10.39
N LEU A 318 14.66 -6.33 10.79
CA LEU A 318 14.17 -6.91 12.02
C LEU A 318 14.53 -5.97 13.19
N SER A 319 13.52 -5.59 13.95
CA SER A 319 13.68 -4.88 15.22
C SER A 319 12.71 -5.48 16.22
N SER A 320 12.95 -5.27 17.52
CA SER A 320 12.05 -5.72 18.60
C SER A 320 10.74 -4.90 18.66
N ARG A 321 10.17 -4.55 17.50
CA ARG A 321 8.94 -3.80 17.33
C ARG A 321 7.88 -4.69 16.67
N LEU A 322 6.61 -4.37 16.86
CA LEU A 322 5.50 -5.18 16.38
C LEU A 322 5.43 -5.28 14.83
N GLY A 323 5.77 -4.19 14.12
CA GLY A 323 5.68 -4.13 12.66
C GLY A 323 6.48 -5.22 11.92
N PRO A 324 7.81 -5.33 12.13
CA PRO A 324 8.62 -6.37 11.51
C PRO A 324 8.11 -7.79 11.77
N TRP A 325 7.69 -8.10 13.01
CA TRP A 325 7.18 -9.42 13.35
C TRP A 325 5.87 -9.75 12.62
N LEU A 326 4.92 -8.81 12.58
CA LEU A 326 3.68 -8.98 11.82
C LEU A 326 3.96 -9.14 10.32
N PHE A 327 4.92 -8.39 9.78
CA PHE A 327 5.34 -8.54 8.39
C PHE A 327 5.89 -9.94 8.10
N LEU A 328 6.75 -10.46 8.98
CA LEU A 328 7.30 -11.80 8.82
C LEU A 328 6.23 -12.89 8.88
N VAL A 329 5.25 -12.77 9.78
CA VAL A 329 4.13 -13.72 9.84
C VAL A 329 3.33 -13.68 8.52
N GLY A 330 3.05 -12.47 8.01
CA GLY A 330 2.37 -12.30 6.74
C GLY A 330 3.14 -12.87 5.56
N VAL A 331 4.43 -12.57 5.43
CA VAL A 331 5.27 -13.00 4.29
C VAL A 331 5.53 -14.50 4.35
N LEU A 332 5.70 -15.08 5.54
CA LEU A 332 5.87 -16.52 5.69
C LEU A 332 4.61 -17.29 5.29
N ALA A 333 3.42 -16.74 5.57
CA ALA A 333 2.17 -17.32 5.06
C ALA A 333 2.11 -17.30 3.53
N VAL A 334 2.59 -16.21 2.90
CA VAL A 334 2.69 -16.09 1.44
C VAL A 334 3.74 -17.07 0.88
N ASP A 335 4.94 -17.13 1.47
CA ASP A 335 6.02 -18.04 1.07
C ASP A 335 5.57 -19.50 1.12
N VAL A 336 4.92 -19.92 2.22
CA VAL A 336 4.41 -21.29 2.35
C VAL A 336 3.34 -21.57 1.29
N ALA A 337 2.44 -20.62 1.02
CA ALA A 337 1.42 -20.78 -0.02
C ALA A 337 2.05 -20.91 -1.42
N VAL A 338 3.03 -20.04 -1.74
CA VAL A 338 3.74 -20.04 -3.02
C VAL A 338 4.60 -21.30 -3.19
N ALA A 339 5.33 -21.72 -2.15
CA ALA A 339 6.15 -22.92 -2.17
C ALA A 339 5.31 -24.19 -2.34
N ARG A 340 4.20 -24.32 -1.59
CA ARG A 340 3.28 -25.46 -1.74
C ARG A 340 2.70 -25.56 -3.14
N GLU A 341 2.44 -24.42 -3.75
CA GLU A 341 1.89 -24.36 -5.09
C GLU A 341 2.96 -24.64 -6.17
N PHE A 342 4.20 -24.21 -5.93
CA PHE A 342 5.34 -24.47 -6.83
C PHE A 342 5.80 -25.93 -6.79
N LEU A 343 5.75 -26.56 -5.62
CA LEU A 343 6.19 -27.95 -5.40
C LEU A 343 5.13 -29.00 -5.74
N GLN A 344 3.86 -28.62 -5.89
CA GLN A 344 2.84 -29.56 -6.35
C GLN A 344 3.17 -30.00 -7.79
N PRO A 345 3.32 -31.31 -8.06
CA PRO A 345 3.46 -31.80 -9.42
C PRO A 345 2.25 -31.31 -10.21
N ARG A 346 2.48 -30.54 -11.28
CA ARG A 346 1.44 -30.34 -12.29
C ARG A 346 1.14 -31.75 -12.81
N GLY A 347 0.02 -32.33 -12.39
CA GLY A 347 -0.38 -33.66 -12.82
C GLY A 347 -0.29 -33.74 -14.36
N PRO A 348 0.04 -34.91 -14.92
CA PRO A 348 0.20 -35.08 -16.35
C PRO A 348 -1.03 -34.48 -17.03
N GLY A 349 -0.81 -33.42 -17.79
CA GLY A 349 -1.86 -32.79 -18.57
C GLY A 349 -2.53 -33.88 -19.37
N THR A 350 -3.85 -33.92 -19.32
CA THR A 350 -4.65 -34.62 -20.32
C THR A 350 -4.05 -34.21 -21.68
N PRO A 351 -3.51 -35.14 -22.48
CA PRO A 351 -3.04 -34.79 -23.81
C PRO A 351 -4.17 -34.05 -24.50
N ALA A 352 -3.84 -32.93 -25.15
CA ALA A 352 -4.74 -32.28 -26.07
C ALA A 352 -5.25 -33.35 -27.02
N ASP A 353 -6.55 -33.63 -26.96
CA ASP A 353 -7.21 -34.52 -27.90
C ASP A 353 -7.04 -33.91 -29.30
N PRO A 354 -6.22 -34.49 -30.19
CA PRO A 354 -6.10 -34.02 -31.55
C PRO A 354 -7.24 -34.66 -32.33
N GLY A 355 -8.45 -34.14 -32.19
CA GLY A 355 -9.61 -34.81 -32.79
C GLY A 355 -10.90 -34.03 -32.76
N THR A 356 -11.08 -33.10 -33.69
CA THR A 356 -12.37 -32.96 -34.40
C THR A 356 -12.19 -32.13 -35.67
N PRO A 357 -12.11 -32.78 -36.85
CA PRO A 357 -12.56 -32.17 -38.09
C PRO A 357 -14.09 -32.33 -38.17
N GLY A 358 -14.78 -31.22 -38.44
CA GLY A 358 -16.22 -31.15 -38.73
C GLY A 358 -16.51 -29.87 -39.47
#